data_AF-A0A8T1V355-F1
#
_entry.id   AF-A0A8T1V355-F1
#
_cell.length_a   1.000
_cell.length_b   1.000
_cell.length_c   1.000
_cell.angle_alpha   90.00
_cell.angle_beta   90.00
_cell.angle_gamma   90.00
#
_symmetry.space_group_name_H-M   'P 1'
#
loop_
_entity.id
_entity.type
_entity.pdbx_description
1 polymer ?
#
loop_
_entity_poly.entity_id
_entity_poly.type
_entity_poly.pdbx_seq_one_letter_code
_entity_poly.pdbx_strand_id
1 'polypeptide(L)'
;MQSRGRISCPVKGKSSIEVDSWLIPTIINSNDMPNYSDTSGEIIRRIMIIHFDNAIPDDEKDVSLEDKIKETEFCAFIHRCRSTYLRYCKEYAGRNAYTFCPQHFLDSRDMLRGNSNQSYQFAKSHIKYVAPEEGKPSVMISKSELKKMFNAYIKEKYNLSRAGKQTLDLDSLVSADHRMVHTAVNICKSCRGKHAKDCCADYSRTNRSKSEFVVNAVYVYKSQDE
;
A
#
# COMPACT_ATOMS: atom_id res chain seq x y z
N MET A 1 7.03 -9.39 -10.36
CA MET A 1 7.43 -9.29 -11.78
C MET A 1 6.29 -8.71 -12.60
N GLN A 2 6.22 -7.38 -12.77
CA GLN A 2 5.20 -6.71 -13.59
C GLN A 2 5.75 -5.43 -14.27
N SER A 3 7.07 -5.29 -14.33
CA SER A 3 7.76 -4.25 -15.09
C SER A 3 8.69 -4.93 -16.08
N ARG A 4 9.04 -4.22 -17.15
CA ARG A 4 9.96 -4.54 -18.27
C ARG A 4 11.39 -4.96 -17.85
N GLY A 5 11.52 -5.70 -16.76
CA GLY A 5 12.75 -6.28 -16.29
C GLY A 5 13.04 -7.57 -17.04
N ARG A 6 14.32 -7.90 -17.06
CA ARG A 6 14.81 -9.16 -17.60
C ARG A 6 14.44 -10.31 -16.68
N ILE A 7 13.93 -11.40 -17.26
CA ILE A 7 13.50 -12.59 -16.54
C ILE A 7 14.18 -13.81 -17.17
N SER A 8 14.85 -14.60 -16.34
CA SER A 8 15.33 -15.93 -16.75
C SER A 8 14.20 -16.94 -16.57
N CYS A 9 13.77 -17.56 -17.66
CA CYS A 9 12.72 -18.57 -17.68
C CYS A 9 13.35 -19.96 -17.86
N PRO A 10 13.56 -20.72 -16.77
CA PRO A 10 14.11 -22.07 -16.89
C PRO A 10 13.11 -22.99 -17.60
N VAL A 11 13.58 -23.71 -18.61
CA VAL A 11 12.78 -24.68 -19.37
C VAL A 11 13.29 -26.08 -19.06
N LYS A 12 12.40 -26.97 -18.64
CA LYS A 12 12.77 -28.34 -18.28
C LYS A 12 13.51 -29.03 -19.44
N GLY A 13 14.73 -29.51 -19.17
CA GLY A 13 15.56 -30.21 -20.16
C GLY A 13 16.18 -29.32 -21.25
N LYS A 14 16.14 -27.98 -21.10
CA LYS A 14 16.75 -27.02 -22.01
C LYS A 14 17.49 -25.93 -21.23
N SER A 15 18.31 -25.14 -21.91
CA SER A 15 18.85 -23.91 -21.33
C SER A 15 17.73 -22.92 -21.03
N SER A 16 17.93 -22.10 -19.98
CA SER A 16 17.00 -21.04 -19.64
C SER A 16 16.83 -20.06 -20.80
N ILE A 17 15.59 -19.65 -21.03
CA ILE A 17 15.26 -18.60 -22.00
C ILE A 17 15.30 -17.27 -21.25
N GLU A 18 16.17 -16.37 -21.69
CA GLU A 18 16.24 -15.02 -21.15
C GLU A 18 15.23 -14.12 -21.87
N VAL A 19 14.27 -13.58 -21.13
CA VAL A 19 13.29 -12.61 -21.63
C VAL A 19 13.75 -11.22 -21.19
N ASP A 20 14.33 -10.44 -22.10
CA ASP A 20 14.90 -9.12 -21.77
C ASP A 20 13.87 -8.09 -21.31
N SER A 21 12.65 -8.16 -21.84
CA SER A 21 11.56 -7.28 -21.44
C SER A 21 10.22 -8.01 -21.46
N TRP A 22 9.60 -8.13 -20.28
CA TRP A 22 8.24 -8.63 -20.17
C TRP A 22 7.23 -7.60 -20.69
N LEU A 23 6.70 -7.82 -21.91
CA LEU A 23 5.73 -6.95 -22.57
C LEU A 23 4.32 -7.53 -22.65
N ILE A 24 4.11 -8.72 -22.09
CA ILE A 24 2.85 -9.45 -22.21
C ILE A 24 1.85 -8.88 -21.18
N PRO A 25 0.73 -8.28 -21.62
CA PRO A 25 -0.35 -7.91 -20.71
C PRO A 25 -0.89 -9.17 -20.04
N THR A 26 -1.03 -9.14 -18.72
CA THR A 26 -1.48 -10.29 -17.93
C THR A 26 -2.84 -9.98 -17.32
N ILE A 27 -3.82 -10.83 -17.58
CA ILE A 27 -5.12 -10.83 -16.90
C ILE A 27 -5.11 -12.02 -15.95
N ILE A 28 -5.46 -11.77 -14.69
CA ILE A 28 -5.56 -12.80 -13.65
C ILE A 28 -7.02 -12.82 -13.19
N ASN A 29 -7.63 -13.99 -13.18
CA ASN A 29 -8.95 -14.22 -12.60
C ASN A 29 -8.79 -15.16 -11.39
N SER A 30 -9.37 -14.79 -10.26
CA SER A 30 -9.27 -15.52 -9.00
C SER A 30 -10.44 -15.13 -8.10
N ASN A 31 -10.95 -16.10 -7.34
CA ASN A 31 -11.92 -15.84 -6.26
C ASN A 31 -11.24 -15.32 -5.00
N ASP A 32 -9.92 -15.57 -4.87
CA ASP A 32 -9.12 -15.13 -3.74
C ASP A 32 -8.24 -13.95 -4.12
N MET A 33 -8.03 -13.05 -3.14
CA MET A 33 -7.06 -11.98 -3.30
C MET A 33 -5.64 -12.54 -3.28
N PRO A 34 -4.71 -11.97 -4.08
CA PRO A 34 -3.32 -12.39 -4.07
C PRO A 34 -2.70 -12.29 -2.66
N ASN A 35 -2.26 -13.42 -2.12
CA ASN A 35 -1.63 -13.51 -0.80
C ASN A 35 -0.10 -13.40 -0.91
N TYR A 36 0.39 -12.19 -1.23
CA TYR A 36 1.82 -11.88 -1.22
C TYR A 36 2.12 -10.76 -0.22
N SER A 37 3.32 -10.78 0.35
CA SER A 37 3.84 -9.66 1.14
C SER A 37 4.29 -8.54 0.20
N ASP A 38 3.71 -7.34 0.36
CA ASP A 38 4.08 -6.16 -0.44
C ASP A 38 4.29 -4.93 0.44
N THR A 39 5.29 -5.01 1.33
CA THR A 39 5.63 -3.92 2.26
C THR A 39 5.90 -2.61 1.53
N SER A 40 6.62 -2.66 0.40
CA SER A 40 7.02 -1.48 -0.37
C SER A 40 6.00 -1.03 -1.43
N GLY A 41 4.86 -1.73 -1.56
CA GLY A 41 3.84 -1.42 -2.57
C GLY A 41 4.35 -1.59 -4.01
N GLU A 42 5.32 -2.46 -4.24
CA GLU A 42 5.90 -2.66 -5.56
C GLU A 42 4.95 -3.40 -6.49
N ILE A 43 4.22 -4.38 -5.99
CA ILE A 43 3.32 -5.17 -6.81
C ILE A 43 2.01 -4.41 -6.97
N ILE A 44 1.48 -3.84 -5.89
CA ILE A 44 0.16 -3.20 -5.88
C ILE A 44 0.04 -2.00 -6.82
N ARG A 45 1.14 -1.28 -7.08
CA ARG A 45 1.19 -0.15 -8.03
C ARG A 45 1.16 -0.56 -9.50
N ARG A 46 1.13 -1.87 -9.79
CA ARG A 46 1.19 -2.46 -11.14
C ARG A 46 -0.03 -3.32 -11.46
N ILE A 47 -0.93 -3.51 -10.50
CA ILE A 47 -2.17 -4.26 -10.65
C ILE A 47 -3.34 -3.28 -10.66
N MET A 48 -4.30 -3.56 -11.54
CA MET A 48 -5.64 -2.98 -11.53
C MET A 48 -6.60 -4.10 -11.18
N ILE A 49 -7.39 -3.93 -10.13
CA ILE A 49 -8.29 -4.97 -9.61
C ILE A 49 -9.71 -4.57 -9.95
N ILE A 50 -10.48 -5.53 -10.42
CA ILE A 50 -11.92 -5.40 -10.61
C ILE A 50 -12.58 -6.38 -9.66
N HIS A 51 -13.35 -5.87 -8.70
CA HIS A 51 -14.18 -6.68 -7.83
C HIS A 51 -15.56 -6.86 -8.47
N PHE A 52 -16.00 -8.12 -8.53
CA PHE A 52 -17.33 -8.48 -9.00
C PHE A 52 -18.13 -8.99 -7.80
N ASP A 53 -18.65 -8.06 -7.00
CA ASP A 53 -19.30 -8.39 -5.72
C ASP A 53 -20.75 -8.86 -5.89
N ASN A 54 -21.34 -8.60 -7.07
CA ASN A 54 -22.72 -8.94 -7.35
C ASN A 54 -22.85 -10.41 -7.76
N ALA A 55 -23.50 -11.21 -6.91
CA ALA A 55 -23.92 -12.55 -7.25
C ALA A 55 -25.17 -12.51 -8.14
N ILE A 56 -25.15 -13.31 -9.23
CA ILE A 56 -26.30 -13.45 -10.13
C ILE A 56 -27.29 -14.45 -9.49
N PRO A 57 -28.58 -14.08 -9.30
CA PRO A 57 -29.64 -14.99 -8.83
C PRO A 57 -29.76 -16.25 -9.69
N ASP A 58 -30.17 -17.37 -9.09
CA ASP A 58 -30.24 -18.67 -9.80
C ASP A 58 -31.17 -18.65 -11.01
N ASP A 59 -32.24 -17.87 -10.95
CA ASP A 59 -33.24 -17.68 -12.02
C ASP A 59 -32.77 -16.77 -13.16
N GLU A 60 -31.74 -15.95 -12.93
CA GLU A 60 -31.12 -15.06 -13.93
C GLU A 60 -29.87 -15.65 -14.58
N LYS A 61 -29.41 -16.83 -14.15
CA LYS A 61 -28.21 -17.48 -14.70
C LYS A 61 -28.44 -17.98 -16.12
N ASP A 62 -27.78 -17.33 -17.08
CA ASP A 62 -27.79 -17.74 -18.47
C ASP A 62 -26.64 -18.72 -18.78
N VAL A 63 -26.98 -20.00 -18.99
CA VAL A 63 -26.03 -21.05 -19.36
C VAL A 63 -25.48 -20.92 -20.78
N SER A 64 -26.09 -20.09 -21.63
CA SER A 64 -25.70 -19.84 -23.02
C SER A 64 -24.93 -18.52 -23.22
N LEU A 65 -24.59 -17.83 -22.12
CA LEU A 65 -24.01 -16.49 -22.14
C LEU A 65 -22.71 -16.41 -22.95
N GLU A 66 -21.84 -17.42 -22.84
CA GLU A 66 -20.55 -17.44 -23.55
C GLU A 66 -20.75 -17.42 -25.08
N ASP A 67 -21.66 -18.25 -25.58
CA ASP A 67 -21.93 -18.36 -27.02
C ASP A 67 -22.58 -17.07 -27.54
N LYS A 68 -23.55 -16.52 -26.79
CA LYS A 68 -24.16 -15.22 -27.11
C LYS A 68 -23.11 -14.12 -27.22
N ILE A 69 -22.19 -14.02 -26.26
CA ILE A 69 -21.11 -13.01 -26.29
C ILE A 69 -20.23 -13.21 -27.52
N LYS A 70 -19.81 -14.45 -27.82
CA LYS A 70 -18.96 -14.75 -28.98
C LYS A 70 -19.61 -14.38 -30.30
N GLU A 71 -20.89 -14.70 -30.47
CA GLU A 71 -21.61 -14.51 -31.72
C GLU A 71 -22.06 -13.06 -31.95
N THR A 72 -22.45 -12.36 -30.89
CA THR A 72 -23.15 -11.07 -31.03
C THR A 72 -22.31 -9.86 -30.61
N GLU A 73 -21.46 -9.99 -29.59
CA GLU A 73 -20.83 -8.84 -28.92
C GLU A 73 -19.31 -8.78 -29.06
N PHE A 74 -18.64 -9.91 -29.29
CA PHE A 74 -17.18 -10.01 -29.21
C PHE A 74 -16.47 -9.02 -30.14
N CYS A 75 -16.92 -8.90 -31.39
CA CYS A 75 -16.36 -7.95 -32.36
C CYS A 75 -16.52 -6.50 -31.90
N ALA A 76 -17.71 -6.12 -31.41
CA ALA A 76 -17.99 -4.79 -30.91
C ALA A 76 -17.17 -4.47 -29.64
N PHE A 77 -17.02 -5.45 -28.74
CA PHE A 77 -16.21 -5.35 -27.54
C PHE A 77 -14.75 -5.05 -27.87
N ILE A 78 -14.11 -5.85 -28.73
CA ILE A 78 -12.71 -5.65 -29.14
C ILE A 78 -12.53 -4.29 -29.82
N HIS A 79 -13.47 -3.89 -30.69
CA HIS A 79 -13.43 -2.57 -31.31
C HIS A 79 -13.49 -1.42 -30.28
N ARG A 80 -14.37 -1.53 -29.28
CA ARG A 80 -14.47 -0.55 -28.19
C ARG A 80 -13.21 -0.50 -27.33
N CYS A 81 -12.63 -1.65 -26.98
CA CYS A 81 -11.37 -1.70 -26.24
C CYS A 81 -10.24 -1.01 -27.00
N ARG A 82 -10.06 -1.34 -28.29
CA ARG A 82 -9.02 -0.74 -29.13
C ARG A 82 -9.22 0.77 -29.31
N SER A 83 -10.42 1.20 -29.68
CA SER A 83 -10.71 2.62 -29.93
C SER A 83 -10.56 3.45 -28.66
N THR A 84 -11.04 2.95 -27.52
CA THR A 84 -10.89 3.59 -26.21
C THR A 84 -9.42 3.67 -25.81
N TYR A 85 -8.66 2.57 -25.98
CA TYR A 85 -7.22 2.55 -25.70
C TYR A 85 -6.48 3.62 -26.49
N LEU A 86 -6.66 3.66 -27.82
CA LEU A 86 -6.00 4.63 -28.68
C LEU A 86 -6.39 6.08 -28.34
N ARG A 87 -7.66 6.32 -27.99
CA ARG A 87 -8.12 7.62 -27.50
C ARG A 87 -7.39 8.00 -26.21
N TYR A 88 -7.36 7.10 -25.23
CA TYR A 88 -6.75 7.37 -23.92
C TYR A 88 -5.24 7.53 -24.00
N CYS A 89 -4.55 6.82 -24.90
CA CYS A 89 -3.13 7.04 -25.18
C CYS A 89 -2.82 8.47 -25.63
N LYS A 90 -3.75 9.11 -26.36
CA LYS A 90 -3.60 10.51 -26.80
C LYS A 90 -4.00 11.49 -25.70
N GLU A 91 -5.16 11.27 -25.09
CA GLU A 91 -5.77 12.18 -24.11
C GLU A 91 -4.99 12.25 -22.78
N TYR A 92 -4.49 11.11 -22.32
CA TYR A 92 -3.78 10.97 -21.05
C TYR A 92 -2.29 10.68 -21.24
N ALA A 93 -1.73 11.09 -22.38
CA ALA A 93 -0.30 10.96 -22.67
C ALA A 93 0.54 11.57 -21.54
N GLY A 94 1.53 10.82 -21.05
CA GLY A 94 2.41 11.25 -19.96
C GLY A 94 1.77 11.25 -18.57
N ARG A 95 0.50 10.84 -18.43
CA ARG A 95 -0.19 10.74 -17.14
C ARG A 95 -0.21 9.29 -16.65
N ASN A 96 -0.22 9.11 -15.34
CA ASN A 96 -0.35 7.80 -14.71
C ASN A 96 -1.79 7.30 -14.83
N ALA A 97 -2.01 6.01 -15.10
CA ALA A 97 -3.34 5.38 -15.14
C ALA A 97 -4.21 5.71 -13.93
N TYR A 98 -3.60 5.82 -12.74
CA TYR A 98 -4.29 6.16 -11.50
C TYR A 98 -4.82 7.60 -11.42
N THR A 99 -4.47 8.47 -12.39
CA THR A 99 -4.98 9.86 -12.43
C THR A 99 -6.31 10.00 -13.16
N PHE A 100 -6.70 9.00 -13.95
CA PHE A 100 -7.91 9.02 -14.76
C PHE A 100 -8.75 7.74 -14.66
N CYS A 101 -8.25 6.70 -13.97
CA CYS A 101 -9.06 5.51 -13.77
C CYS A 101 -10.27 5.81 -12.87
N PRO A 102 -11.40 5.11 -13.08
CA PRO A 102 -12.55 5.17 -12.17
C PRO A 102 -12.17 4.95 -10.71
N GLN A 103 -12.88 5.62 -9.79
CA GLN A 103 -12.61 5.60 -8.35
C GLN A 103 -12.57 4.18 -7.78
N HIS A 104 -13.42 3.28 -8.28
CA HIS A 104 -13.42 1.85 -7.93
C HIS A 104 -12.03 1.19 -8.00
N PHE A 105 -11.19 1.54 -8.97
CA PHE A 105 -9.83 0.98 -9.06
C PHE A 105 -8.89 1.53 -7.98
N LEU A 106 -9.08 2.79 -7.60
CA LEU A 106 -8.31 3.42 -6.53
C LEU A 106 -8.68 2.80 -5.18
N ASP A 107 -9.97 2.62 -4.94
CA ASP A 107 -10.50 2.02 -3.72
C ASP A 107 -10.07 0.56 -3.58
N SER A 108 -10.19 -0.22 -4.64
CA SER A 108 -9.76 -1.63 -4.69
C SER A 108 -8.26 -1.78 -4.42
N ARG A 109 -7.44 -0.91 -5.01
CA ARG A 109 -5.99 -0.86 -4.74
C ARG A 109 -5.72 -0.55 -3.27
N ASP A 110 -6.45 0.40 -2.71
CA ASP A 110 -6.25 0.85 -1.33
C ASP A 110 -6.69 -0.22 -0.32
N MET A 111 -7.77 -0.95 -0.62
CA MET A 111 -8.22 -2.13 0.11
C MET A 111 -7.16 -3.23 0.10
N LEU A 112 -6.63 -3.59 -1.08
CA LEU A 112 -5.59 -4.61 -1.17
C LEU A 112 -4.34 -4.21 -0.39
N ARG A 113 -4.00 -2.92 -0.35
CA ARG A 113 -2.84 -2.41 0.39
C ARG A 113 -3.00 -2.58 1.88
N GLY A 114 -4.20 -2.31 2.40
CA GLY A 114 -4.53 -2.57 3.79
C GLY A 114 -4.49 -4.06 4.17
N ASN A 115 -4.88 -4.93 3.24
CA ASN A 115 -4.86 -6.37 3.47
C ASN A 115 -3.44 -6.95 3.46
N SER A 116 -2.58 -6.53 2.53
CA SER A 116 -1.19 -7.01 2.42
C SER A 116 -0.23 -6.34 3.41
N ASN A 117 -0.56 -5.14 3.89
CA ASN A 117 0.31 -4.35 4.76
C ASN A 117 -0.42 -3.87 6.03
N GLN A 118 -0.14 -4.54 7.14
CA GLN A 118 -0.75 -4.23 8.42
C GLN A 118 -0.34 -2.86 8.99
N SER A 119 0.89 -2.41 8.72
CA SER A 119 1.37 -1.08 9.15
C SER A 119 0.57 0.01 8.44
N TYR A 120 0.32 -0.17 7.14
CA TYR A 120 -0.54 0.70 6.35
C TYR A 120 -1.97 0.74 6.90
N GLN A 121 -2.56 -0.43 7.15
CA GLN A 121 -3.93 -0.51 7.67
C GLN A 121 -4.06 0.13 9.05
N PHE A 122 -3.10 -0.11 9.94
CA PHE A 122 -3.02 0.53 11.25
C PHE A 122 -2.93 2.05 11.14
N ALA A 123 -2.10 2.56 10.22
CA ALA A 123 -1.99 3.99 9.94
C ALA A 123 -3.34 4.57 9.53
N LYS A 124 -3.98 3.94 8.55
CA LYS A 124 -5.24 4.39 7.97
C LYS A 124 -6.39 4.38 8.98
N SER A 125 -6.41 3.44 9.92
CA SER A 125 -7.49 3.33 10.91
C SER A 125 -7.27 4.16 12.18
N HIS A 126 -6.02 4.38 12.60
CA HIS A 126 -5.72 4.95 13.92
C HIS A 126 -4.78 6.15 13.92
N ILE A 127 -4.18 6.54 12.80
CA ILE A 127 -3.28 7.69 12.73
C ILE A 127 -3.92 8.77 11.87
N LYS A 128 -4.05 9.98 12.42
CA LYS A 128 -4.54 11.15 11.69
C LYS A 128 -3.44 12.20 11.54
N TYR A 129 -3.45 12.86 10.39
CA TYR A 129 -2.61 14.03 10.15
C TYR A 129 -3.06 15.22 11.01
N VAL A 130 -2.09 15.93 11.59
CA VAL A 130 -2.30 17.19 12.32
C VAL A 130 -1.42 18.25 11.69
N ALA A 131 -2.03 19.34 11.20
CA ALA A 131 -1.27 20.43 10.61
C ALA A 131 -0.38 21.11 11.67
N PRO A 132 0.85 21.52 11.30
CA PRO A 132 1.69 22.29 12.20
C PRO A 132 1.05 23.66 12.45
N GLU A 133 0.93 24.05 13.72
CA GLU A 133 0.48 25.39 14.11
C GLU A 133 1.68 26.34 14.21
N GLU A 134 1.51 27.56 13.71
CA GLU A 134 2.55 28.58 13.74
C GLU A 134 2.93 28.93 15.19
N GLY A 135 4.22 28.82 15.52
CA GLY A 135 4.74 29.05 16.86
C GLY A 135 4.66 27.87 17.84
N LYS A 136 4.08 26.72 17.46
CA LYS A 136 4.07 25.49 18.28
C LYS A 136 4.94 24.39 17.68
N PRO A 137 5.55 23.53 18.51
CA PRO A 137 6.29 22.38 18.01
C PRO A 137 5.34 21.41 17.31
N SER A 138 5.75 20.87 16.15
CA SER A 138 5.01 19.82 15.46
C SER A 138 4.76 18.63 16.38
N VAL A 139 3.55 18.07 16.32
CA VAL A 139 3.21 16.85 17.04
C VAL A 139 4.00 15.69 16.44
N MET A 140 4.69 14.93 17.29
CA MET A 140 5.53 13.81 16.89
C MET A 140 5.21 12.60 17.74
N ILE A 141 5.14 11.42 17.11
CA ILE A 141 5.02 10.14 17.81
C ILE A 141 6.32 9.36 17.61
N SER A 142 6.92 8.88 18.68
CA SER A 142 8.14 8.07 18.58
C SER A 142 7.84 6.68 18.02
N LYS A 143 8.81 6.06 17.33
CA LYS A 143 8.70 4.66 16.87
C LYS A 143 8.35 3.69 18.01
N SER A 144 8.86 3.96 19.22
CA SER A 144 8.60 3.10 20.38
C SER A 144 7.15 3.15 20.84
N GLU A 145 6.53 4.32 20.80
CA GLU A 145 5.11 4.50 21.11
C GLU A 145 4.23 3.92 20.01
N LEU A 146 4.56 4.20 18.74
CA LEU A 146 3.86 3.61 17.60
C LEU A 146 3.90 2.08 17.64
N LYS A 147 5.04 1.49 17.99
CA LYS A 147 5.17 0.03 18.13
C LYS A 147 4.27 -0.52 19.24
N LYS A 148 4.12 0.19 20.36
CA LYS A 148 3.20 -0.21 21.43
C LYS A 148 1.76 -0.16 20.96
N MET A 149 1.36 0.93 20.31
CA MET A 149 0.01 1.13 19.76
C MET A 149 -0.32 0.08 18.68
N PHE A 150 0.62 -0.17 17.76
CA PHE A 150 0.49 -1.18 16.72
C PHE A 150 0.32 -2.58 17.31
N ASN A 151 1.13 -2.95 18.30
CA ASN A 151 1.00 -4.26 18.96
C ASN A 151 -0.34 -4.41 19.69
N ALA A 152 -0.90 -3.33 20.24
CA ALA A 152 -2.24 -3.35 20.84
C ALA A 152 -3.31 -3.57 19.77
N TYR A 153 -3.25 -2.82 18.67
CA TYR A 153 -4.13 -2.98 17.50
C TYR A 153 -4.12 -4.41 16.95
N ILE A 154 -2.95 -5.01 16.77
CA ILE A 154 -2.82 -6.40 16.28
C ILE A 154 -3.48 -7.39 17.24
N LYS A 155 -3.27 -7.24 18.55
CA LYS A 155 -3.89 -8.13 19.54
C LYS A 155 -5.41 -8.05 19.47
N GLU A 156 -5.95 -6.83 19.38
CA GLU A 156 -7.39 -6.59 19.29
C GLU A 156 -7.96 -7.15 17.99
N LYS A 157 -7.38 -6.79 16.83
CA LYS A 157 -7.86 -7.21 15.50
C LYS A 157 -7.94 -8.73 15.34
N TYR A 158 -6.97 -9.46 15.88
CA TYR A 158 -6.86 -10.91 15.73
C TYR A 158 -7.26 -11.69 17.00
N ASN A 159 -7.82 -11.02 18.01
CA ASN A 159 -8.18 -11.61 19.30
C ASN A 159 -7.05 -12.47 19.92
N LEU A 160 -5.81 -11.97 19.89
CA LEU A 160 -4.63 -12.69 20.35
C LEU A 160 -4.29 -12.37 21.80
N SER A 161 -3.94 -13.40 22.57
CA SER A 161 -3.43 -13.24 23.95
C SER A 161 -2.07 -12.52 24.00
N ARG A 162 -1.26 -12.64 22.93
CA ARG A 162 0.05 -11.98 22.78
C ARG A 162 0.19 -11.43 21.37
N ALA A 163 0.86 -10.28 21.25
CA ALA A 163 1.15 -9.69 19.94
C ALA A 163 2.11 -10.60 19.18
N GLY A 164 1.85 -10.81 17.90
CA GLY A 164 2.75 -11.59 17.03
C GLY A 164 4.11 -10.90 16.82
N LYS A 165 5.02 -11.58 16.10
CA LYS A 165 6.34 -11.03 15.73
C LYS A 165 6.29 -10.01 14.57
N GLN A 166 5.13 -9.42 14.30
CA GLN A 166 4.98 -8.46 13.19
C GLN A 166 5.82 -7.21 13.48
N THR A 167 6.50 -6.73 12.45
CA THR A 167 7.36 -5.55 12.55
C THR A 167 6.63 -4.36 11.98
N LEU A 168 6.58 -3.27 12.75
CA LEU A 168 6.06 -2.00 12.29
C LEU A 168 7.01 -1.38 11.28
N ASP A 169 6.48 -1.03 10.11
CA ASP A 169 7.18 -0.28 9.08
C ASP A 169 6.70 1.18 9.04
N LEU A 170 7.62 2.12 9.28
CA LEU A 170 7.31 3.55 9.37
C LEU A 170 7.06 4.17 7.99
N ASP A 171 7.70 3.65 6.95
CA ASP A 171 7.50 4.16 5.60
C ASP A 171 6.11 3.78 5.08
N SER A 172 5.66 2.55 5.39
CA SER A 172 4.27 2.12 5.18
C SER A 172 3.26 2.98 5.92
N LEU A 173 3.54 3.40 7.15
CA LEU A 173 2.68 4.31 7.92
C LEU A 173 2.50 5.66 7.21
N VAL A 174 3.60 6.30 6.83
CA VAL A 174 3.57 7.60 6.14
C VAL A 174 2.95 7.50 4.76
N SER A 175 3.05 6.34 4.11
CA SER A 175 2.42 6.13 2.82
C SER A 175 0.89 6.12 2.82
N ALA A 176 0.26 6.02 4.01
CA ALA A 176 -1.19 6.15 4.19
C ALA A 176 -1.67 7.60 4.14
N ASP A 177 -0.83 8.56 4.56
CA ASP A 177 -1.08 9.99 4.37
C ASP A 177 0.25 10.69 4.09
N HIS A 178 0.44 11.08 2.83
CA HIS A 178 1.65 11.71 2.30
C HIS A 178 2.03 13.04 2.99
N ARG A 179 1.14 13.62 3.80
CA ARG A 179 1.40 14.83 4.58
C ARG A 179 2.15 14.55 5.89
N MET A 180 2.12 13.31 6.36
CA MET A 180 2.95 12.87 7.47
C MET A 180 4.41 12.72 7.02
N VAL A 181 5.36 12.85 7.95
CA VAL A 181 6.79 12.75 7.62
C VAL A 181 7.49 11.80 8.57
N HIS A 182 8.20 10.81 8.03
CA HIS A 182 9.12 9.96 8.78
C HIS A 182 10.46 10.68 8.87
N THR A 183 10.93 10.95 10.10
CA THR A 183 12.23 11.58 10.35
C THR A 183 13.02 10.83 11.41
N ALA A 184 14.34 10.90 11.32
CA ALA A 184 15.23 10.36 12.32
C ALA A 184 16.07 11.48 12.93
N VAL A 185 16.01 11.59 14.25
CA VAL A 185 16.71 12.62 15.02
C VAL A 185 17.72 11.96 15.95
N ASN A 186 18.91 12.55 16.04
CA ASN A 186 19.88 12.15 17.04
C ASN A 186 19.45 12.69 18.40
N ILE A 187 19.32 11.81 19.38
CA ILE A 187 19.01 12.13 20.77
C ILE A 187 20.24 11.84 21.65
N CYS A 188 20.40 12.58 22.74
CA CYS A 188 21.45 12.32 23.71
C CYS A 188 21.10 11.09 24.58
N LYS A 189 22.05 10.18 24.83
CA LYS A 189 21.75 9.00 25.68
C LYS A 189 21.57 9.37 27.15
N SER A 190 22.23 10.42 27.62
CA SER A 190 22.13 10.88 29.01
C SER A 190 20.85 11.66 29.29
N CYS A 191 20.58 12.75 28.55
CA CYS A 191 19.40 13.60 28.82
C CYS A 191 18.15 13.25 28.01
N ARG A 192 18.23 12.32 27.04
CA ARG A 192 17.14 11.92 26.13
C ARG A 192 16.54 13.04 25.26
N GLY A 193 17.06 14.26 25.37
CA GLY A 193 16.70 15.40 24.50
C GLY A 193 17.38 15.34 23.13
N LYS A 194 17.02 16.30 22.26
CA LYS A 194 17.67 16.49 20.95
C LYS A 194 19.17 16.69 21.15
N HIS A 195 19.99 15.90 20.45
CA HIS A 195 21.44 16.01 20.53
C HIS A 195 21.87 17.33 19.87
N ALA A 196 22.26 18.29 20.69
CA ALA A 196 22.71 19.61 20.31
C ALA A 196 23.90 19.99 21.19
N LYS A 197 24.71 20.96 20.73
CA LYS A 197 25.80 21.53 21.55
C LYS A 197 25.20 22.03 22.86
N ASP A 198 25.79 21.62 23.98
CA ASP A 198 25.36 21.98 25.34
C ASP A 198 24.00 21.38 25.78
N CYS A 199 23.59 20.22 25.23
CA CYS A 199 22.34 19.56 25.64
C CYS A 199 22.35 19.01 27.09
N CYS A 200 23.52 18.69 27.65
CA CYS A 200 23.71 18.26 29.04
C CYS A 200 25.21 18.30 29.42
N ALA A 201 25.53 18.13 30.72
CA ALA A 201 26.90 18.06 31.22
C ALA A 201 27.73 16.93 30.56
N ASP A 202 27.11 15.79 30.27
CA ASP A 202 27.77 14.64 29.62
C ASP A 202 27.73 14.73 28.08
N TYR A 203 27.66 15.94 27.52
CA TYR A 203 27.63 16.12 26.08
C TYR A 203 28.90 15.57 25.43
N SER A 204 28.73 14.58 24.56
CA SER A 204 29.78 14.07 23.69
C SER A 204 29.20 13.68 22.34
N ARG A 205 30.02 13.81 21.28
CA ARG A 205 29.65 13.35 19.93
C ARG A 205 29.40 11.85 19.86
N THR A 206 30.02 11.06 20.75
CA THR A 206 29.79 9.61 20.88
C THR A 206 28.55 9.29 21.73
N ASN A 207 28.09 10.25 22.53
CA ASN A 207 26.93 10.10 23.41
C ASN A 207 25.61 10.46 22.72
N ARG A 208 25.41 9.89 21.53
CA ARG A 208 24.18 10.04 20.72
C ARG A 208 23.59 8.69 20.36
N SER A 209 22.27 8.62 20.28
CA SER A 209 21.53 7.52 19.66
C SER A 209 20.56 8.07 18.63
N LYS A 210 20.25 7.26 17.62
CA LYS A 210 19.29 7.63 16.57
C LYS A 210 17.89 7.20 17.04
N SER A 211 16.93 8.11 17.03
CA SER A 211 15.52 7.83 17.31
C SER A 211 14.67 8.24 16.12
N GLU A 212 13.70 7.41 15.78
CA GLU A 212 12.81 7.60 14.63
C GLU A 212 11.44 8.08 15.10
N PHE A 213 10.87 9.03 14.37
CA PHE A 213 9.61 9.70 14.68
C PHE A 213 8.75 9.83 13.43
N VAL A 214 7.44 9.81 13.62
CA VAL A 214 6.47 10.28 12.62
C VAL A 214 5.97 11.65 13.06
N VAL A 215 6.16 12.65 12.20
CA VAL A 215 5.82 14.07 12.43
C VAL A 215 4.45 14.36 11.83
N ASN A 216 3.73 15.30 12.45
CA ASN A 216 2.40 15.76 12.07
C ASN A 216 1.36 14.63 12.15
N ALA A 217 1.50 13.76 13.16
CA ALA A 217 0.65 12.60 13.36
C ALA A 217 0.14 12.53 14.79
N VAL A 218 -1.14 12.18 14.94
CA VAL A 218 -1.76 11.86 16.23
C VAL A 218 -2.42 10.48 16.18
N TYR A 219 -2.33 9.74 17.28
CA TYR A 219 -3.06 8.49 17.44
C TYR A 219 -4.49 8.78 17.89
N VAL A 220 -5.46 8.23 17.17
CA VAL A 220 -6.88 8.29 17.49
C VAL A 220 -7.35 6.88 17.80
N TYR A 221 -7.70 6.66 19.06
CA TYR A 221 -8.42 5.46 19.44
C TYR A 221 -9.86 5.62 18.97
N LYS A 222 -10.32 4.74 18.09
CA LYS A 222 -11.76 4.62 17.84
C LYS A 222 -12.34 3.88 19.03
N SER A 223 -13.05 4.57 19.92
CA SER A 223 -14.04 3.89 20.76
C SER A 223 -15.04 3.22 19.81
N GLN A 224 -15.36 1.95 20.07
CA GLN A 224 -16.38 1.22 19.32
C GLN A 224 -17.75 1.85 19.58
N ASP A 225 -18.07 2.95 18.88
CA ASP A 225 -19.39 3.59 18.82
C ASP A 225 -19.38 4.54 17.60
N GLU A 226 -19.37 3.97 16.39
CA GLU A 226 -19.77 4.60 15.11
C GLU A 226 -19.93 3.52 14.03
#